data_AF-A0A371X695-F1
#
_entry.id   AF-A0A371X695-F1
#
_cell.length_a   1.000
_cell.length_b   1.000
_cell.length_c   1.000
_cell.angle_alpha   90.00
_cell.angle_beta   90.00
_cell.angle_gamma   90.00
#
_symmetry.space_group_name_H-M   'P 1'
#
loop_
_entity.id
_entity.type
_entity.pdbx_description
1 polymer ?
#
loop_
_entity_poly.entity_id
_entity_poly.type
_entity_poly.pdbx_seq_one_letter_code
_entity_poly.pdbx_strand_id
1 'polypeptide(L)'
;MSLTAVSFSKPRRREPRLSAPYVPGKHDKRFWTDAEREIVRRYFPDGGAGACLARLPEHRSTAGVYGQAKKLGVKTNGSPATRKRHQASPELDQQIREGWQAMDAGRKGAVADLALRLKVPRWWLTKRLTTLGLTIRHKKEPPWTAAEDMLMRKVPLHLPDKAAAIFSEHGFKRSPTAIMVRARRLELSRRATRPELSARRAAAILGVDAKFVTARILCGELTATKREDRRLSQQGGSSWDIKPAHLRRWIIDNIDVVDLRKVDKIPFVSLIAGEPS
;
A
#
# COMPACT_ATOMS: atom_id res chain seq x y z
N MET A 1 -10.81 -14.92 58.93
CA MET A 1 -11.31 -15.24 57.58
C MET A 1 -10.11 -15.45 56.67
N SER A 2 -9.61 -16.67 56.55
CA SER A 2 -8.42 -17.01 55.75
C SER A 2 -8.83 -17.21 54.29
N LEU A 3 -8.20 -16.46 53.38
CA LEU A 3 -8.45 -16.58 51.93
C LEU A 3 -7.81 -17.85 51.39
N THR A 4 -8.63 -18.70 50.76
CA THR A 4 -8.20 -19.95 50.11
C THR A 4 -7.44 -19.65 48.83
N ALA A 5 -6.22 -20.17 48.69
CA ALA A 5 -5.41 -20.00 47.48
C ALA A 5 -6.05 -20.77 46.30
N VAL A 6 -6.46 -20.05 45.26
CA VAL A 6 -7.01 -20.65 44.04
C VAL A 6 -5.86 -21.07 43.12
N SER A 7 -5.75 -22.36 42.85
CA SER A 7 -4.76 -22.92 41.93
C SER A 7 -4.95 -22.40 40.49
N PHE A 8 -3.89 -21.82 39.91
CA PHE A 8 -3.87 -21.34 38.52
C PHE A 8 -3.70 -22.44 37.47
N SER A 9 -3.63 -23.72 37.88
CA SER A 9 -3.59 -24.85 36.97
C SER A 9 -4.99 -25.19 36.44
N LYS A 10 -5.59 -24.26 35.68
CA LYS A 10 -6.68 -24.62 34.78
C LYS A 10 -6.07 -25.46 33.64
N PRO A 11 -6.42 -26.75 33.47
CA PRO A 11 -6.02 -27.48 32.28
C PRO A 11 -6.63 -26.76 31.08
N ARG A 12 -5.81 -26.07 30.29
CA ARG A 12 -6.25 -25.52 29.01
C ARG A 12 -6.61 -26.72 28.14
N ARG A 13 -7.91 -26.99 27.93
CA ARG A 13 -8.34 -27.89 26.86
C ARG A 13 -7.70 -27.36 25.57
N ARG A 14 -6.89 -28.19 24.92
CA ARG A 14 -6.39 -27.88 23.57
C ARG A 14 -7.62 -27.86 22.67
N GLU A 15 -8.17 -26.66 22.45
CA GLU A 15 -9.18 -26.48 21.43
C GLU A 15 -8.55 -26.86 20.07
N PRO A 16 -9.27 -27.62 19.24
CA PRO A 16 -8.78 -27.94 17.91
C PRO A 16 -8.51 -26.64 17.14
N ARG A 17 -7.46 -26.62 16.32
CA ARG A 17 -7.16 -25.44 15.50
C ARG A 17 -8.41 -25.09 14.67
N LEU A 18 -8.86 -23.84 14.75
CA LEU A 18 -9.96 -23.32 13.92
C LEU A 18 -9.59 -23.27 12.42
N SER A 19 -8.31 -23.42 12.08
CA SER A 19 -7.90 -23.66 10.70
C SER A 19 -8.35 -25.06 10.28
N ALA A 20 -9.03 -25.17 9.14
CA ALA A 20 -9.31 -26.45 8.52
C ALA A 20 -8.06 -27.35 8.56
N PRO A 21 -8.19 -28.64 8.93
CA PRO A 21 -7.07 -29.57 8.97
C PRO A 21 -6.30 -29.52 7.65
N TYR A 22 -4.98 -29.62 7.72
CA TYR A 22 -4.17 -29.89 6.52
C TYR A 22 -4.74 -31.14 5.86
N VAL A 23 -5.28 -31.00 4.66
CA VAL A 23 -5.76 -32.14 3.86
C VAL A 23 -4.55 -32.62 3.06
N PRO A 24 -4.00 -33.82 3.35
CA PRO A 24 -2.93 -34.39 2.54
C PRO A 24 -3.34 -34.40 1.06
N GLY A 25 -2.47 -33.88 0.19
CA GLY A 25 -2.70 -33.78 -1.25
C GLY A 25 -3.34 -32.47 -1.75
N LYS A 26 -3.89 -31.61 -0.87
CA LYS A 26 -4.41 -30.29 -1.28
C LYS A 26 -3.29 -29.25 -1.26
N HIS A 27 -2.65 -29.03 -2.40
CA HIS A 27 -1.64 -27.97 -2.58
C HIS A 27 -2.28 -26.65 -2.99
N ASP A 28 -1.83 -25.54 -2.41
CA ASP A 28 -2.17 -24.20 -2.90
C ASP A 28 -1.67 -24.06 -4.35
N LYS A 29 -2.51 -23.51 -5.24
CA LYS A 29 -2.22 -23.25 -6.65
C LYS A 29 -0.93 -22.43 -6.84
N ARG A 30 -0.47 -21.72 -5.81
CA ARG A 30 0.82 -21.02 -5.81
C ARG A 30 2.03 -21.95 -5.94
N PHE A 31 1.97 -23.17 -5.38
CA PHE A 31 3.09 -24.11 -5.38
C PHE A 31 3.15 -24.90 -6.69
N TRP A 32 4.37 -25.13 -7.18
CA TRP A 32 4.61 -25.97 -8.35
C TRP A 32 4.53 -27.45 -7.96
N THR A 33 3.65 -28.18 -8.62
CA THR A 33 3.55 -29.64 -8.52
C THR A 33 4.66 -30.32 -9.33
N ASP A 34 4.94 -31.59 -9.05
CA ASP A 34 5.92 -32.36 -9.83
C ASP A 34 5.51 -32.52 -11.30
N ALA A 35 4.22 -32.69 -11.58
CA ALA A 35 3.71 -32.74 -12.94
C ALA A 35 4.01 -31.44 -13.71
N GLU A 36 3.79 -30.28 -13.10
CA GLU A 36 4.11 -28.99 -13.72
C GLU A 36 5.62 -28.78 -13.88
N ARG A 37 6.43 -29.24 -12.92
CA ARG A 37 7.90 -29.22 -13.04
C ARG A 37 8.36 -30.07 -14.23
N GLU A 38 7.72 -31.21 -14.44
CA GLU A 38 8.06 -32.12 -15.53
C GLU A 38 7.69 -31.54 -16.90
N ILE A 39 6.55 -30.85 -17.00
CA ILE A 39 6.20 -30.07 -18.19
C ILE A 39 7.30 -29.03 -18.50
N VAL A 40 7.80 -28.33 -17.48
CA VAL A 40 8.90 -27.37 -17.67
C VAL A 40 10.18 -28.08 -18.11
N ARG A 41 10.55 -29.23 -17.53
CA ARG A 41 11.75 -29.96 -17.98
C ARG A 41 11.68 -30.40 -19.44
N ARG A 42 10.52 -30.91 -19.84
CA ARG A 42 10.34 -31.52 -21.16
C ARG A 42 10.17 -30.49 -22.28
N TYR A 43 9.39 -29.43 -22.05
CA TYR A 43 8.97 -28.52 -23.13
C TYR A 43 9.68 -27.17 -23.14
N PHE A 44 10.32 -26.77 -22.03
CA PHE A 44 11.06 -25.52 -21.97
C PHE A 44 12.30 -25.50 -22.89
N PRO A 45 13.08 -26.59 -23.06
CA PRO A 45 14.24 -26.59 -23.93
C PRO A 45 13.91 -26.23 -25.39
N ASP A 46 12.83 -26.78 -25.93
CA ASP A 46 12.55 -26.68 -27.36
C ASP A 46 11.65 -25.49 -27.74
N GLY A 47 10.77 -25.04 -26.82
CA GLY A 47 9.81 -23.96 -27.12
C GLY A 47 9.67 -22.91 -26.03
N GLY A 48 10.56 -22.90 -25.03
CA GLY A 48 10.59 -21.92 -23.96
C GLY A 48 9.30 -21.84 -23.14
N ALA A 49 9.00 -20.65 -22.64
CA ALA A 49 7.84 -20.43 -21.79
C ALA A 49 6.50 -20.61 -22.53
N GLY A 50 6.45 -20.32 -23.84
CA GLY A 50 5.23 -20.47 -24.65
C GLY A 50 4.79 -21.94 -24.77
N ALA A 51 5.72 -22.84 -25.06
CA ALA A 51 5.42 -24.27 -25.16
C ALA A 51 4.99 -24.90 -23.82
N CYS A 52 5.52 -24.38 -22.71
CA CYS A 52 5.10 -24.78 -21.37
C CYS A 52 3.69 -24.28 -21.06
N LEU A 53 3.39 -23.00 -21.32
CA LEU A 53 2.07 -22.42 -21.01
C LEU A 53 0.92 -23.06 -21.77
N ALA A 54 1.16 -23.56 -22.99
CA ALA A 54 0.16 -24.32 -23.73
C ALA A 54 -0.24 -25.65 -23.04
N ARG A 55 0.54 -26.12 -22.07
CA ARG A 55 0.37 -27.41 -21.35
C ARG A 55 0.20 -27.24 -19.85
N LEU A 56 0.52 -26.07 -19.32
CA LEU A 56 0.35 -25.73 -17.92
C LEU A 56 -1.06 -25.21 -17.66
N PRO A 57 -1.56 -25.32 -16.42
CA PRO A 57 -2.83 -24.73 -16.04
C PRO A 57 -2.86 -23.20 -16.22
N GLU A 58 -4.04 -22.63 -16.49
CA GLU A 58 -4.24 -21.20 -16.81
C GLU A 58 -3.73 -20.22 -15.74
N HIS A 59 -3.60 -20.65 -14.49
CA HIS A 59 -3.09 -19.81 -13.41
C HIS A 59 -1.56 -19.60 -13.46
N ARG A 60 -0.85 -20.26 -14.38
CA ARG A 60 0.60 -20.11 -14.58
C ARG A 60 0.89 -18.97 -15.56
N SER A 61 1.94 -18.22 -15.25
CA SER A 61 2.38 -17.08 -16.06
C SER A 61 3.75 -17.33 -16.69
N THR A 62 4.06 -16.61 -17.76
CA THR A 62 5.37 -16.66 -18.44
C THR A 62 6.52 -16.44 -17.45
N ALA A 63 6.40 -15.43 -16.58
CA ALA A 63 7.38 -15.12 -15.55
C ALA A 63 7.55 -16.28 -14.54
N GLY A 64 6.45 -16.95 -14.17
CA GLY A 64 6.48 -18.13 -13.33
C GLY A 64 7.27 -19.28 -13.96
N VAL A 65 7.03 -19.56 -15.25
CA VAL A 65 7.75 -20.59 -16.00
C VAL A 65 9.25 -20.30 -16.08
N TYR A 66 9.65 -19.06 -16.41
CA TYR A 66 11.07 -18.68 -16.42
C TYR A 66 11.72 -18.83 -15.04
N GLY A 67 11.01 -18.41 -13.98
CA GLY A 67 11.48 -18.58 -12.61
C GLY A 67 11.67 -20.06 -12.24
N GLN A 68 10.75 -20.92 -12.69
CA GLN A 68 10.82 -22.36 -12.43
C GLN A 68 11.90 -23.06 -13.26
N ALA A 69 12.02 -22.74 -14.55
CA ALA A 69 13.09 -23.26 -15.40
C ALA A 69 14.47 -22.92 -14.83
N LYS A 70 14.65 -21.68 -14.32
CA LYS A 70 15.87 -21.27 -13.62
C LYS A 70 16.14 -22.13 -12.37
N LYS A 71 15.12 -22.41 -11.55
CA LYS A 71 15.26 -23.27 -10.36
C LYS A 71 15.58 -24.73 -10.72
N LEU A 72 15.04 -25.21 -11.84
CA LEU A 72 15.27 -26.56 -12.35
C LEU A 72 16.56 -26.69 -13.18
N GLY A 73 17.27 -25.57 -13.43
CA GLY A 73 18.49 -25.55 -14.25
C GLY A 73 18.27 -25.76 -15.75
N VAL A 74 17.02 -25.68 -16.22
CA VAL A 74 16.64 -25.95 -17.62
C VAL A 74 16.84 -24.69 -18.46
N LYS A 75 17.51 -24.83 -19.60
CA LYS A 75 17.76 -23.75 -20.58
C LYS A 75 17.09 -24.09 -21.90
N THR A 76 16.84 -23.07 -22.72
CA THR A 76 16.41 -23.27 -24.11
C THR A 76 17.59 -23.79 -24.93
N ASN A 77 17.33 -24.76 -25.82
CA ASN A 77 18.30 -25.33 -26.76
C ASN A 77 18.66 -24.33 -27.87
N GLY A 78 17.78 -23.38 -28.17
CA GLY A 78 18.04 -22.33 -29.15
C GLY A 78 19.08 -21.32 -28.65
N SER A 79 20.01 -20.96 -29.53
CA SER A 79 20.82 -19.75 -29.37
C SER A 79 19.89 -18.55 -29.17
N PRO A 80 20.18 -17.64 -28.21
CA PRO A 80 19.36 -16.45 -28.03
C PRO A 80 19.29 -15.69 -29.35
N ALA A 81 18.08 -15.31 -29.77
CA ALA A 81 17.88 -14.56 -31.00
C ALA A 81 18.87 -13.37 -31.05
N THR A 82 19.60 -13.25 -32.16
CA THR A 82 20.58 -12.18 -32.35
C THR A 82 19.90 -10.83 -32.07
N ARG A 83 20.42 -10.11 -31.08
CA ARG A 83 19.90 -8.78 -30.72
C ARG A 83 20.14 -7.84 -31.90
N LYS A 84 19.10 -7.59 -32.71
CA LYS A 84 19.15 -6.59 -33.77
C LYS A 84 19.36 -5.21 -33.13
N ARG A 85 20.50 -4.58 -33.41
CA ARG A 85 20.75 -3.19 -33.03
C ARG A 85 20.02 -2.29 -34.02
N HIS A 86 19.12 -1.45 -33.51
CA HIS A 86 18.49 -0.40 -34.31
C HIS A 86 19.53 0.71 -34.56
N GLN A 87 19.93 0.88 -35.81
CA GLN A 87 20.85 1.94 -36.22
C GLN A 87 20.10 3.25 -36.39
N ALA A 88 20.73 4.35 -35.99
CA ALA A 88 20.23 5.68 -36.29
C ALA A 88 20.88 6.14 -37.59
N SER A 89 20.08 6.50 -38.59
CA SER A 89 20.55 7.22 -39.77
C SER A 89 20.05 8.67 -39.74
N PRO A 90 20.73 9.60 -40.42
CA PRO A 90 20.31 11.00 -40.49
C PRO A 90 18.89 11.19 -41.04
N GLU A 91 18.49 10.38 -42.01
CA GLU A 91 17.15 10.43 -42.63
C GLU A 91 16.07 10.03 -41.62
N LEU A 92 16.34 8.98 -40.83
CA LEU A 92 15.43 8.54 -39.78
C LEU A 92 15.30 9.60 -38.68
N ASP A 93 16.40 10.25 -38.29
CA ASP A 93 16.35 11.34 -37.32
C ASP A 93 15.53 12.54 -37.82
N GLN A 94 15.60 12.83 -39.12
CA GLN A 94 14.78 13.88 -39.73
C GLN A 94 13.29 13.51 -39.70
N GLN A 95 12.94 12.28 -40.08
CA GLN A 95 11.56 11.77 -39.95
C GLN A 95 11.06 11.77 -38.51
N ILE A 96 11.95 11.53 -37.53
CA ILE A 96 11.62 11.63 -36.10
C ILE A 96 11.33 13.08 -35.72
N ARG A 97 12.13 14.06 -36.16
CA ARG A 97 11.89 15.49 -35.87
C ARG A 97 10.57 15.97 -36.45
N GLU A 98 10.32 15.68 -37.72
CA GLU A 98 9.08 16.06 -38.41
C GLU A 98 7.87 15.37 -37.77
N GLY A 99 7.98 14.06 -37.51
CA GLY A 99 6.95 13.29 -36.83
C GLY A 99 6.67 13.78 -35.42
N TRP A 100 7.69 14.26 -34.70
CA TRP A 100 7.57 14.83 -33.37
C TRP A 100 6.90 16.21 -33.38
N GLN A 101 7.19 17.05 -34.37
CA GLN A 101 6.56 18.37 -34.53
C GLN A 101 5.09 18.26 -34.95
N ALA A 102 4.76 17.31 -35.83
CA ALA A 102 3.40 17.09 -36.31
C ALA A 102 2.50 16.36 -35.29
N MET A 103 3.06 15.70 -34.28
CA MET A 103 2.28 14.98 -33.29
C MET A 103 1.89 15.86 -32.10
N ASP A 104 0.69 15.64 -31.58
CA ASP A 104 0.31 16.12 -30.27
C ASP A 104 1.04 15.30 -29.18
N ALA A 105 2.11 15.87 -28.64
CA ALA A 105 2.90 15.26 -27.57
C ALA A 105 2.11 15.04 -26.27
N GLY A 106 0.99 15.74 -26.07
CA GLY A 106 0.09 15.57 -24.93
C GLY A 106 -0.84 14.37 -25.06
N ARG A 107 -1.09 13.88 -26.28
CA ARG A 107 -1.98 12.74 -26.52
C ARG A 107 -1.35 11.43 -26.06
N LYS A 108 -2.05 10.75 -25.14
CA LYS A 108 -1.68 9.39 -24.70
C LYS A 108 -1.60 8.44 -25.91
N GLY A 109 -0.43 7.84 -26.11
CA GLY A 109 -0.19 6.89 -27.21
C GLY A 109 0.49 7.49 -28.44
N ALA A 110 0.62 8.81 -28.58
CA ALA A 110 1.21 9.44 -29.77
C ALA A 110 2.65 8.95 -30.07
N VAL A 111 3.47 8.74 -29.04
CA VAL A 111 4.82 8.17 -29.20
C VAL A 111 4.78 6.73 -29.69
N ALA A 112 3.77 5.94 -29.30
CA ALA A 112 3.62 4.57 -29.76
C ALA A 112 3.18 4.52 -31.24
N ASP A 113 2.29 5.42 -31.64
CA ASP A 113 1.83 5.54 -33.03
C ASP A 113 2.96 6.02 -33.95
N LEU A 114 3.76 6.99 -33.50
CA LEU A 114 4.96 7.43 -34.22
C LEU A 114 5.98 6.29 -34.36
N ALA A 115 6.19 5.49 -33.30
CA ALA A 115 7.08 4.33 -33.34
C ALA A 115 6.60 3.28 -34.35
N LEU A 116 5.28 3.03 -34.41
CA LEU A 116 4.67 2.11 -35.36
C LEU A 116 4.87 2.58 -36.80
N ARG A 117 4.60 3.88 -37.07
CA ARG A 117 4.78 4.50 -38.39
C ARG A 117 6.21 4.42 -38.90
N LEU A 118 7.18 4.66 -38.00
CA LEU A 118 8.61 4.60 -38.30
C LEU A 118 9.18 3.17 -38.25
N LYS A 119 8.35 2.16 -37.95
CA LYS A 119 8.73 0.74 -37.81
C LYS A 119 9.90 0.52 -36.84
N VAL A 120 9.97 1.32 -35.77
CA VAL A 120 10.97 1.20 -34.70
C VAL A 120 10.32 0.86 -33.37
N PRO A 121 11.00 0.17 -32.44
CA PRO A 121 10.45 -0.05 -31.12
C PRO A 121 10.29 1.25 -30.34
N ARG A 122 9.17 1.39 -29.63
CA ARG A 122 8.86 2.57 -28.81
C ARG A 122 9.99 2.96 -27.85
N TRP A 123 10.60 1.97 -27.18
CA TRP A 123 11.70 2.22 -26.23
C TRP A 123 12.93 2.84 -26.92
N TRP A 124 13.23 2.43 -28.15
CA TRP A 124 14.36 2.93 -28.91
C TRP A 124 14.08 4.37 -29.38
N LEU A 125 12.87 4.62 -29.90
CA LEU A 125 12.43 5.95 -30.26
C LEU A 125 12.47 6.91 -29.06
N THR A 126 11.95 6.50 -27.89
CA THR A 126 12.01 7.32 -26.66
C THR A 126 13.46 7.68 -26.31
N LYS A 127 14.39 6.71 -26.38
CA LYS A 127 15.81 6.97 -26.15
C LYS A 127 16.38 7.95 -27.19
N ARG A 128 16.04 7.78 -28.46
CA ARG A 128 16.52 8.64 -29.55
C ARG A 128 15.97 10.07 -29.44
N LEU A 129 14.69 10.25 -29.11
CA LEU A 129 14.07 11.54 -28.83
C LEU A 129 14.81 12.29 -27.71
N THR A 130 15.24 11.60 -26.66
CA THR A 130 16.05 12.21 -25.59
C THR A 130 17.44 12.58 -26.08
N THR A 131 18.08 11.74 -26.91
CA THR A 131 19.39 12.05 -27.53
C THR A 131 19.31 13.24 -28.49
N LEU A 132 18.22 13.37 -29.24
CA LEU A 132 17.97 14.48 -30.17
C LEU A 132 17.52 15.77 -29.47
N GLY A 133 17.36 15.76 -28.14
CA GLY A 133 16.91 16.92 -27.36
C GLY A 133 15.42 17.26 -27.51
N LEU A 134 14.64 16.40 -28.18
CA LEU A 134 13.19 16.60 -28.40
C LEU A 134 12.35 16.31 -27.14
N THR A 135 12.92 15.58 -26.18
CA THR A 135 12.30 15.27 -24.89
C THR A 135 13.28 15.56 -23.75
N ILE A 136 12.76 16.06 -22.64
CA ILE A 136 13.56 16.31 -21.44
C ILE A 136 13.76 14.98 -20.71
N ARG A 137 15.03 14.65 -20.41
CA ARG A 137 15.34 13.52 -19.53
C ARG A 137 14.76 13.81 -18.15
N HIS A 138 13.99 12.87 -17.60
CA HIS A 138 13.50 12.96 -16.24
C HIS A 138 14.68 13.24 -15.27
N LYS A 139 14.64 14.40 -14.58
CA LYS A 139 15.65 14.75 -13.57
C LYS A 139 15.49 13.82 -12.38
N LYS A 140 16.53 13.06 -12.06
CA LYS A 140 16.52 12.20 -10.87
C LYS A 140 16.39 13.09 -9.63
N GLU A 141 15.45 12.77 -8.75
CA GLU A 141 15.31 13.49 -7.49
C GLU A 141 16.61 13.37 -6.65
N PRO A 142 17.00 14.43 -5.91
CA PRO A 142 18.12 14.37 -4.99
C PRO A 142 17.94 13.25 -3.94
N PRO A 143 19.02 12.72 -3.35
CA PRO A 143 18.92 11.82 -2.21
C PRO A 143 18.20 12.49 -1.03
N TRP A 144 17.60 11.69 -0.14
CA TRP A 144 16.94 12.19 1.07
C TRP A 144 17.98 12.67 2.09
N THR A 145 17.75 13.82 2.69
CA THR A 145 18.62 14.41 3.72
C THR A 145 18.11 14.12 5.13
N ALA A 146 18.99 14.20 6.13
CA ALA A 146 18.59 14.04 7.53
C ALA A 146 17.57 15.09 8.00
N ALA A 147 17.66 16.32 7.47
CA ALA A 147 16.71 17.39 7.75
C ALA A 147 15.30 17.05 7.23
N GLU A 148 15.20 16.48 6.04
CA GLU A 148 13.93 16.00 5.48
C GLU A 148 13.34 14.86 6.32
N ASP A 149 14.16 13.92 6.78
CA ASP A 149 13.69 12.83 7.65
C ASP A 149 13.19 13.35 9.01
N MET A 150 13.84 14.38 9.57
CA MET A 150 13.39 15.04 10.80
C MET A 150 12.07 15.79 10.60
N LEU A 151 11.92 16.51 9.49
CA LEU A 151 10.67 17.17 9.14
C LEU A 151 9.54 16.13 8.96
N MET A 152 9.84 15.00 8.33
CA MET A 152 8.87 13.92 8.08
C MET A 152 8.21 13.39 9.35
N ARG A 153 8.91 13.41 10.49
CA ARG A 153 8.37 12.98 11.80
C ARG A 153 7.33 13.94 12.37
N LYS A 154 7.35 15.21 11.94
CA LYS A 154 6.48 16.29 12.45
C LYS A 154 5.29 16.58 11.55
N VAL A 155 5.38 16.23 10.28
CA VAL A 155 4.39 16.56 9.25
C VAL A 155 3.19 15.60 9.31
N PRO A 156 1.95 16.08 9.02
CA PRO A 156 0.76 15.23 8.97
C PRO A 156 0.78 14.26 7.78
N LEU A 157 1.44 13.09 7.93
CA LEU A 157 1.57 12.04 6.90
C LEU A 157 0.23 11.41 6.45
N HIS A 158 -0.86 11.66 7.18
CA HIS A 158 -2.20 11.22 6.80
C HIS A 158 -2.81 12.09 5.68
N LEU A 159 -2.26 13.28 5.43
CA LEU A 159 -2.66 14.20 4.37
C LEU A 159 -1.45 14.46 3.45
N PRO A 160 -1.23 13.61 2.43
CA PRO A 160 0.00 13.62 1.64
C PRO A 160 0.18 14.93 0.87
N ASP A 161 -0.91 15.56 0.42
CA ASP A 161 -0.86 16.85 -0.28
C ASP A 161 -0.41 17.98 0.66
N LYS A 162 -0.96 18.02 1.89
CA LYS A 162 -0.52 18.98 2.92
C LYS A 162 0.92 18.72 3.34
N ALA A 163 1.32 17.46 3.43
CA ALA A 163 2.70 17.11 3.72
C ALA A 163 3.65 17.64 2.65
N ALA A 164 3.31 17.49 1.37
CA ALA A 164 4.11 18.05 0.28
C ALA A 164 4.16 19.58 0.28
N ALA A 165 3.06 20.25 0.64
CA ALA A 165 3.03 21.70 0.82
C ALA A 165 4.01 22.14 1.92
N ILE A 166 3.96 21.51 3.10
CA ILE A 166 4.88 21.79 4.21
C ILE A 166 6.34 21.53 3.82
N PHE A 167 6.62 20.42 3.13
CA PHE A 167 7.96 20.15 2.60
C PHE A 167 8.43 21.27 1.67
N SER A 168 7.55 21.77 0.80
CA SER A 168 7.85 22.85 -0.14
C SER A 168 8.09 24.19 0.57
N GLU A 169 7.33 24.50 1.62
CA GLU A 169 7.53 25.67 2.49
C GLU A 169 8.90 25.63 3.18
N HIS A 170 9.37 24.43 3.56
CA HIS A 170 10.72 24.20 4.08
C HIS A 170 11.82 24.10 3.00
N GLY A 171 11.50 24.41 1.74
CA GLY A 171 12.47 24.41 0.62
C GLY A 171 12.72 23.04 -0.01
N PHE A 172 12.05 21.98 0.45
CA PHE A 172 12.20 20.62 -0.07
C PHE A 172 11.13 20.30 -1.11
N LYS A 173 11.51 20.26 -2.39
CA LYS A 173 10.59 19.90 -3.48
C LYS A 173 10.44 18.38 -3.57
N ARG A 174 9.50 17.82 -2.79
CA ARG A 174 9.16 16.38 -2.78
C ARG A 174 7.71 16.15 -3.18
N SER A 175 7.49 15.18 -4.07
CA SER A 175 6.12 14.78 -4.41
C SER A 175 5.43 14.11 -3.22
N PRO A 176 4.08 14.18 -3.12
CA PRO A 176 3.33 13.47 -2.08
C PRO A 176 3.69 11.98 -2.04
N THR A 177 3.79 11.33 -3.20
CA THR A 177 4.16 9.91 -3.32
C THR A 177 5.57 9.63 -2.79
N ALA A 178 6.55 10.49 -3.09
CA ALA A 178 7.92 10.32 -2.61
C ALA A 178 7.99 10.40 -1.08
N ILE A 179 7.27 11.37 -0.47
CA ILE A 179 7.14 11.50 0.98
C ILE A 179 6.54 10.23 1.58
N MET A 180 5.47 9.69 0.99
CA MET A 180 4.83 8.46 1.50
C MET A 180 5.75 7.24 1.41
N VAL A 181 6.51 7.09 0.32
CA VAL A 181 7.46 5.99 0.16
C VAL A 181 8.60 6.11 1.18
N ARG A 182 9.11 7.32 1.41
CA ARG A 182 10.16 7.56 2.41
C ARG A 182 9.64 7.33 3.84
N ALA A 183 8.46 7.83 4.18
CA ALA A 183 7.83 7.63 5.49
C ALA A 183 7.68 6.15 5.83
N ARG A 184 7.28 5.32 4.84
CA ARG A 184 7.22 3.87 5.00
C ARG A 184 8.59 3.25 5.30
N ARG A 185 9.66 3.74 4.67
CA ARG A 185 11.04 3.24 4.90
C ARG A 185 11.61 3.68 6.25
N LEU A 186 11.10 4.77 6.81
CA LEU A 186 11.39 5.23 8.17
C LEU A 186 10.43 4.63 9.21
N GLU A 187 9.56 3.71 8.79
CA GLU A 187 8.55 3.05 9.64
C GLU A 187 7.61 4.04 10.38
N LEU A 188 7.41 5.22 9.81
CA LEU A 188 6.52 6.22 10.38
C LEU A 188 5.05 5.84 10.13
N SER A 189 4.26 5.89 11.20
CA SER A 189 2.83 5.66 11.12
C SER A 189 2.15 6.75 10.30
N ARG A 190 1.36 6.32 9.31
CA ARG A 190 0.45 7.21 8.56
C ARG A 190 -0.85 7.50 9.31
N ARG A 191 -1.09 6.83 10.43
CA ARG A 191 -2.24 7.16 11.27
C ARG A 191 -2.00 8.54 11.82
N ALA A 192 -2.99 9.41 11.69
CA ALA A 192 -2.95 10.70 12.33
C ALA A 192 -2.83 10.45 13.84
N THR A 193 -1.68 10.76 14.44
CA THR A 193 -1.57 10.90 15.90
C THR A 193 -2.35 12.15 16.23
N ARG A 194 -3.65 11.97 16.51
CA ARG A 194 -4.57 13.05 16.83
C ARG A 194 -4.79 13.07 18.33
N PRO A 195 -4.85 14.25 18.95
CA PRO A 195 -5.29 14.37 20.34
C PRO A 195 -6.77 14.01 20.48
N GLU A 196 -7.58 14.10 19.43
CA GLU A 196 -8.98 13.73 19.45
C GLU A 196 -9.21 12.21 19.37
N LEU A 197 -10.19 11.74 20.12
CA LEU A 197 -10.65 10.36 20.13
C LEU A 197 -11.66 10.16 19.00
N SER A 198 -11.51 9.07 18.25
CA SER A 198 -12.60 8.60 17.39
C SER A 198 -13.72 7.98 18.22
N ALA A 199 -14.96 7.96 17.70
CA ALA A 199 -16.08 7.27 18.36
C ALA A 199 -15.74 5.80 18.73
N ARG A 200 -14.97 5.09 17.90
CA ARG A 200 -14.51 3.73 18.19
C ARG A 200 -13.51 3.66 19.34
N ARG A 201 -12.59 4.63 19.44
CA ARG A 201 -11.62 4.69 20.55
C ARG A 201 -12.30 5.10 21.85
N ALA A 202 -13.23 6.07 21.81
CA ALA A 202 -14.07 6.43 22.95
C ALA A 202 -14.91 5.23 23.43
N ALA A 203 -15.52 4.49 22.51
CA ALA A 203 -16.30 3.30 22.84
C ALA A 203 -15.43 2.19 23.46
N ALA A 204 -14.20 1.99 22.98
CA ALA A 204 -13.25 1.06 23.57
C ALA A 204 -12.89 1.45 25.01
N ILE A 205 -12.67 2.73 25.30
CA ILE A 205 -12.41 3.23 26.66
C ILE A 205 -13.60 2.92 27.57
N LEU A 206 -14.82 3.16 27.10
CA LEU A 206 -16.06 2.93 27.86
C LEU A 206 -16.48 1.45 27.93
N GLY A 207 -15.86 0.55 27.17
CA GLY A 207 -16.29 -0.85 27.10
C GLY A 207 -17.65 -1.05 26.41
N VAL A 208 -18.02 -0.15 25.49
CA VAL A 208 -19.32 -0.15 24.77
C VAL A 208 -19.13 -0.25 23.25
N ASP A 209 -20.22 -0.40 22.51
CA ASP A 209 -20.20 -0.37 21.05
C ASP A 209 -20.07 1.06 20.49
N ALA A 210 -19.43 1.21 19.32
CA ALA A 210 -19.25 2.52 18.68
C ALA A 210 -20.58 3.21 18.32
N LYS A 211 -21.66 2.45 18.09
CA LYS A 211 -22.99 3.02 17.85
C LYS A 211 -23.55 3.70 19.09
N PHE A 212 -23.25 3.21 20.30
CA PHE A 212 -23.66 3.85 21.55
C PHE A 212 -23.09 5.27 21.63
N VAL A 213 -21.78 5.41 21.40
CA VAL A 213 -21.13 6.74 21.40
C VAL A 213 -21.64 7.63 20.28
N THR A 214 -21.85 7.07 19.09
CA THR A 214 -22.37 7.84 17.94
C THR A 214 -23.79 8.34 18.19
N ALA A 215 -24.66 7.53 18.83
CA ALA A 215 -26.01 7.95 19.20
C ALA A 215 -25.98 9.14 20.16
N ARG A 216 -25.07 9.14 21.15
CA ARG A 216 -24.88 10.24 22.11
C ARG A 216 -24.40 11.53 21.46
N ILE A 217 -23.59 11.42 20.41
CA ILE A 217 -23.18 12.57 19.61
C ILE A 217 -24.37 13.12 18.81
N LEU A 218 -25.15 12.24 18.19
CA LEU A 218 -26.28 12.63 17.35
C LEU A 218 -27.44 13.24 18.16
N CYS A 219 -27.68 12.79 19.40
CA CYS A 219 -28.66 13.42 20.29
C CYS A 219 -28.14 14.68 20.99
N GLY A 220 -26.86 15.04 20.80
CA GLY A 220 -26.27 16.26 21.36
C GLY A 220 -25.74 16.13 22.79
N GLU A 221 -25.83 14.95 23.41
CA GLU A 221 -25.30 14.70 24.77
C GLU A 221 -23.77 14.70 24.82
N LEU A 222 -23.10 14.29 23.74
CA LEU A 222 -21.64 14.29 23.64
C LEU A 222 -21.16 15.22 22.52
N THR A 223 -20.43 16.27 22.90
CA THR A 223 -19.86 17.23 21.94
C THR A 223 -18.74 16.59 21.10
N ALA A 224 -18.92 16.56 19.79
CA ALA A 224 -17.93 16.11 18.82
C ALA A 224 -18.04 16.89 17.51
N THR A 225 -16.93 17.00 16.78
CA THR A 225 -16.91 17.58 15.43
C THR A 225 -16.77 16.47 14.39
N LYS A 226 -17.40 16.66 13.22
CA LYS A 226 -17.23 15.72 12.12
C LYS A 226 -15.87 15.96 11.47
N ARG A 227 -15.09 14.89 11.27
CA ARG A 227 -13.76 14.97 10.71
C ARG A 227 -13.81 15.48 9.27
N GLU A 228 -12.97 16.45 8.95
CA GLU A 228 -12.71 16.84 7.57
C GLU A 228 -11.78 15.82 6.90
N ASP A 229 -12.36 14.73 6.39
CA ASP A 229 -11.67 13.75 5.57
C ASP A 229 -12.35 13.59 4.19
N ARG A 230 -11.63 13.01 3.24
CA ARG A 230 -12.16 12.73 1.89
C ARG A 230 -12.95 11.42 1.83
N ARG A 231 -13.51 10.94 2.94
CA ARG A 231 -14.24 9.65 2.95
C ARG A 231 -15.62 9.83 2.34
N LEU A 232 -15.97 8.92 1.44
CA LEU A 232 -17.30 8.87 0.84
C LEU A 232 -18.30 8.22 1.80
N SER A 233 -19.59 8.51 1.62
CA SER A 233 -20.68 7.87 2.37
C SER A 233 -20.63 6.34 2.30
N GLN A 234 -20.31 5.79 1.12
CA GLN A 234 -20.11 4.35 0.88
C GLN A 234 -18.98 3.74 1.72
N GLN A 235 -18.03 4.55 2.20
CA GLN A 235 -16.93 4.11 3.07
C GLN A 235 -17.29 4.23 4.56
N GLY A 236 -18.58 4.39 4.90
CA GLY A 236 -19.06 4.63 6.26
C GLY A 236 -18.97 6.10 6.70
N GLY A 237 -18.69 7.02 5.77
CA GLY A 237 -18.58 8.45 6.03
C GLY A 237 -17.37 8.86 6.88
N SER A 238 -17.28 10.17 7.13
CA SER A 238 -16.24 10.75 7.97
C SER A 238 -16.43 10.37 9.44
N SER A 239 -15.31 10.12 10.12
CA SER A 239 -15.33 9.80 11.55
C SER A 239 -15.64 11.03 12.42
N TRP A 240 -16.08 10.81 13.66
CA TRP A 240 -16.22 11.87 14.66
C TRP A 240 -14.91 12.10 15.41
N ASP A 241 -14.54 13.37 15.63
CA ASP A 241 -13.42 13.80 16.45
C ASP A 241 -13.98 14.31 17.79
N ILE A 242 -13.76 13.53 18.85
CA ILE A 242 -14.22 13.80 20.22
C ILE A 242 -13.01 14.28 21.02
N LYS A 243 -13.03 15.49 21.56
CA LYS A 243 -11.93 15.93 22.44
C LYS A 243 -11.97 15.10 23.74
N PRO A 244 -10.82 14.64 24.27
CA PRO A 244 -10.76 13.90 25.53
C PRO A 244 -11.50 14.61 26.67
N ALA A 245 -11.39 15.95 26.75
CA ALA A 245 -12.09 16.76 27.74
C ALA A 245 -13.62 16.65 27.67
N HIS A 246 -14.21 16.56 26.47
CA HIS A 246 -15.66 16.41 26.31
C HIS A 246 -16.13 15.02 26.72
N LEU A 247 -15.37 13.98 26.37
CA LEU A 247 -15.67 12.62 26.81
C LEU A 247 -15.55 12.48 28.33
N ARG A 248 -14.51 13.06 28.92
CA ARG A 248 -14.32 13.10 30.38
C ARG A 248 -15.50 13.76 31.08
N ARG A 249 -15.92 14.95 30.61
CA ARG A 249 -17.07 15.66 31.17
C ARG A 249 -18.34 14.81 31.11
N TRP A 250 -18.63 14.22 29.95
CA TRP A 250 -19.80 13.35 29.79
C TRP A 250 -19.78 12.15 30.75
N ILE A 251 -18.62 11.51 30.95
CA ILE A 251 -18.47 10.38 31.90
C ILE A 251 -18.77 10.82 33.34
N ILE A 252 -18.24 11.98 33.75
CA ILE A 252 -18.48 12.50 35.10
C ILE A 252 -19.97 12.81 35.30
N ASP A 253 -20.60 13.42 34.31
CA ASP A 253 -22.01 13.80 34.35
C ASP A 253 -22.96 12.57 34.28
N ASN A 254 -22.49 11.42 33.80
CA ASN A 254 -23.30 10.20 33.54
C ASN A 254 -22.63 8.93 34.09
N ILE A 255 -22.00 9.02 35.26
CA ILE A 255 -21.20 7.93 35.83
C ILE A 255 -22.03 6.68 36.14
N ASP A 256 -23.31 6.87 36.43
CA ASP A 256 -24.33 5.83 36.68
C ASP A 256 -24.65 5.00 35.43
N VAL A 257 -24.53 5.59 34.24
CA VAL A 257 -24.76 4.92 32.96
C VAL A 257 -23.54 4.10 32.52
N VAL A 258 -22.35 4.40 33.04
CA VAL A 258 -21.10 3.76 32.64
C VAL A 258 -20.85 2.46 33.44
N ASP A 259 -20.82 1.32 32.76
CA ASP A 259 -20.47 0.03 33.39
C ASP A 259 -18.94 -0.07 33.61
N LEU A 260 -18.48 0.37 34.79
CA LEU A 260 -17.08 0.34 35.21
C LEU A 260 -16.42 -1.06 35.20
N ARG A 261 -17.19 -2.14 35.04
CA ARG A 261 -16.64 -3.49 34.92
C ARG A 261 -16.13 -3.79 33.50
N LYS A 262 -16.65 -3.06 32.50
CA LYS A 262 -16.36 -3.28 31.07
C LYS A 262 -15.36 -2.29 30.49
N VAL A 263 -15.14 -1.16 31.17
CA VAL A 263 -14.20 -0.13 30.73
C VAL A 263 -12.78 -0.67 30.60
N ASP A 264 -12.04 -0.11 29.65
CA ASP A 264 -10.60 -0.32 29.59
C ASP A 264 -9.93 0.52 30.67
N LYS A 265 -9.55 -0.13 31.78
CA LYS A 265 -9.20 0.51 33.05
C LYS A 265 -8.08 1.53 32.92
N ILE A 266 -7.03 1.22 32.15
CA ILE A 266 -5.85 2.08 32.01
C ILE A 266 -6.21 3.40 31.30
N PRO A 267 -6.68 3.38 30.04
CA PRO A 267 -7.04 4.61 29.35
C PRO A 267 -8.26 5.31 29.97
N PHE A 268 -9.17 4.59 30.65
CA PHE A 268 -10.26 5.23 31.39
C PHE A 268 -9.74 6.07 32.56
N VAL A 269 -8.83 5.51 33.38
CA VAL A 269 -8.24 6.24 34.51
C VAL A 269 -7.40 7.42 34.01
N SER A 270 -6.55 7.25 32.99
CA SER A 270 -5.78 8.35 32.41
C SER A 270 -6.68 9.47 31.88
N LEU A 271 -7.81 9.13 31.24
CA LEU A 271 -8.79 10.12 30.76
C LEU A 271 -9.44 10.90 31.92
N ILE A 272 -9.80 10.23 33.02
CA ILE A 272 -10.41 10.86 34.20
C ILE A 272 -9.39 11.71 34.97
N ALA A 273 -8.14 11.26 35.06
CA ALA A 273 -7.02 11.97 35.67
C ALA A 273 -6.59 13.21 34.88
N GLY A 274 -7.00 13.33 33.61
CA GLY A 274 -6.64 14.45 32.74
C GLY A 274 -5.29 14.28 32.06
N GLU A 275 -4.74 13.07 32.02
CA GLU A 275 -3.51 12.77 31.30
C GLU A 275 -3.79 12.67 29.79
N PRO A 276 -2.95 13.29 28.93
CA PRO A 276 -3.09 13.15 27.49
C PRO A 276 -2.82 11.69 27.07
N SER A 277 -3.82 11.05 26.45
CA SER A 277 -3.80 9.64 25.96
C SER A 277 -3.51 9.51 24.47
#